data_AF-A0A2J8NNK5-F1
#
_entry.id   AF-A0A2J8NNK5-F1
#
_cell.length_a   1.000
_cell.length_b   1.000
_cell.length_c   1.000
_cell.angle_alpha   90.00
_cell.angle_beta   90.00
_cell.angle_gamma   90.00
#
_symmetry.space_group_name_H-M   'P 1'
#
loop_
_entity.id
_entity.type
_entity.pdbx_description
1 polymer ?
#
loop_
_entity_poly.entity_id
_entity_poly.type
_entity_poly.pdbx_seq_one_letter_code
_entity_poly.pdbx_strand_id
1 'polypeptide(L)'
;MKETIMNQEKLAKLQAQVRIGGKVNMFTNQGTVIHFNNPKVQASLAANTFTITGHAETKQLTEMLPSILNQLGADSLTSLRRLAEALPKQSVDGKAPLATGEDDDDEVP
;
A
#
# COMPACT_ATOMS: atom_id res chain seq x y z
N MET A 1 -1.12 -18.45 51.56
CA MET A 1 -1.45 -18.02 50.18
C MET A 1 -0.78 -16.67 49.96
N LYS A 2 0.05 -16.50 48.93
CA LYS A 2 0.61 -15.18 48.60
C LYS A 2 -0.46 -14.41 47.82
N GLU A 3 -0.95 -13.30 48.35
CA GLU A 3 -1.83 -12.40 47.61
C GLU A 3 -1.06 -11.78 46.44
N THR A 4 -1.56 -11.97 45.23
CA THR A 4 -1.02 -11.31 44.05
C THR A 4 -1.51 -9.86 44.07
N ILE A 5 -0.66 -8.93 44.52
CA ILE A 5 -0.93 -7.49 44.41
C ILE A 5 -0.91 -7.13 42.92
N MET A 6 -2.09 -6.91 42.33
CA MET A 6 -2.24 -6.48 40.94
C MET A 6 -1.74 -5.04 40.80
N ASN A 7 -0.70 -4.83 39.98
CA ASN A 7 -0.16 -3.51 39.68
C ASN A 7 -1.02 -2.81 38.62
N GLN A 8 -1.71 -1.71 39.00
CA GLN A 8 -2.62 -0.98 38.12
C GLN A 8 -1.93 -0.30 36.93
N GLU A 9 -0.68 0.16 37.06
CA GLU A 9 0.07 0.77 35.95
C GLU A 9 0.34 -0.24 34.84
N LYS A 10 0.69 -1.49 35.20
CA LYS A 10 0.90 -2.57 34.23
C LYS A 10 -0.39 -2.91 33.49
N LEU A 11 -1.53 -2.86 34.17
CA LEU A 11 -2.85 -3.11 33.57
C LEU A 11 -3.26 -1.98 32.61
N ALA A 12 -2.99 -0.72 32.97
CA ALA A 12 -3.26 0.43 32.11
C ALA A 12 -2.50 0.33 30.76
N LYS A 13 -1.26 -0.19 30.76
CA LYS A 13 -0.49 -0.44 29.53
C LYS A 13 -1.10 -1.50 28.61
N LEU A 14 -2.03 -2.32 29.09
CA LEU A 14 -2.72 -3.34 28.30
C LEU A 14 -4.09 -2.86 27.77
N GLN A 15 -4.54 -1.66 28.14
CA GLN A 15 -5.79 -1.11 27.63
C GLN A 15 -5.67 -0.85 26.13
N ALA A 16 -6.37 -1.67 25.34
CA ALA A 16 -6.40 -1.55 23.89
C ALA A 16 -7.59 -0.68 23.44
N GLN A 17 -7.33 0.35 22.64
CA GLN A 17 -8.36 1.13 21.99
C GLN A 17 -8.77 0.44 20.69
N VAL A 18 -10.07 0.28 20.48
CA VAL A 18 -10.62 -0.36 19.27
C VAL A 18 -11.00 0.71 18.25
N ARG A 19 -10.53 0.56 17.02
CA ARG A 19 -10.92 1.36 15.86
C ARG A 19 -11.46 0.42 14.78
N ILE A 20 -12.56 0.82 14.15
CA ILE A 20 -13.19 0.07 13.05
C ILE A 20 -13.19 0.93 11.80
N GLY A 21 -12.86 0.33 10.65
CA GLY A 21 -12.87 1.00 9.35
C GLY A 21 -11.51 1.60 8.94
N GLY A 22 -11.46 2.17 7.73
CA GLY A 22 -10.22 2.64 7.12
C GLY A 22 -9.49 1.53 6.35
N LYS A 23 -8.17 1.67 6.19
CA LYS A 23 -7.31 0.71 5.48
C LYS A 23 -6.04 0.51 6.28
N VAL A 24 -5.50 -0.70 6.26
CA VAL A 24 -4.16 -0.96 6.77
C VAL A 24 -3.33 -1.65 5.69
N ASN A 25 -2.13 -1.15 5.48
CA ASN A 25 -1.17 -1.69 4.53
C ASN A 25 0.08 -2.11 5.29
N MET A 26 0.48 -3.37 5.14
CA MET A 26 1.77 -3.85 5.62
C MET A 26 2.69 -4.05 4.42
N PHE A 27 3.71 -3.20 4.32
CA PHE A 27 4.70 -3.26 3.25
C PHE A 27 5.72 -4.36 3.54
N THR A 28 5.97 -5.21 2.54
CA THR A 28 7.02 -6.23 2.62
C THR A 28 8.26 -5.77 1.86
N ASN A 29 9.39 -6.40 2.13
CA ASN A 29 10.62 -6.18 1.37
C ASN A 29 10.63 -6.88 0.00
N GLN A 30 9.60 -7.65 -0.34
CA GLN A 30 9.48 -8.38 -1.61
C GLN A 30 8.72 -7.59 -2.69
N GLY A 31 8.43 -6.30 -2.45
CA GLY A 31 7.63 -5.48 -3.37
C GLY A 31 6.13 -5.79 -3.34
N THR A 32 5.66 -6.50 -2.32
CA THR A 32 4.25 -6.77 -2.08
C THR A 32 3.71 -5.97 -0.89
N VAL A 33 2.40 -5.83 -0.85
CA VAL A 33 1.66 -5.21 0.25
C VAL A 33 0.59 -6.18 0.72
N ILE A 34 0.55 -6.45 2.02
CA ILE A 34 -0.61 -7.12 2.64
C ILE A 34 -1.62 -6.02 2.95
N HIS A 35 -2.71 -6.02 2.20
CA HIS A 35 -3.76 -5.03 2.23
C HIS A 35 -4.97 -5.52 3.03
N PHE A 36 -5.39 -4.71 4.00
CA PHE A 36 -6.62 -4.91 4.75
C PHE A 36 -7.59 -3.76 4.44
N ASN A 37 -8.77 -4.10 3.90
CA ASN A 37 -9.84 -3.14 3.69
C ASN A 37 -10.85 -3.21 4.85
N ASN A 38 -11.10 -2.08 5.49
CA ASN A 38 -11.99 -1.95 6.65
C ASN A 38 -11.72 -2.97 7.78
N PRO A 39 -10.47 -3.17 8.24
CA PRO A 39 -10.22 -4.09 9.35
C PRO A 39 -10.74 -3.56 10.69
N LYS A 40 -10.89 -4.47 11.65
CA LYS A 40 -10.94 -4.14 13.07
C LYS A 40 -9.51 -4.04 13.59
N VAL A 41 -9.18 -2.90 14.19
CA VAL A 41 -7.86 -2.63 14.76
C VAL A 41 -8.00 -2.45 16.26
N GLN A 42 -7.20 -3.16 17.04
CA GLN A 42 -7.03 -2.93 18.47
C GLN A 42 -5.60 -2.47 18.69
N ALA A 43 -5.40 -1.37 19.38
CA ALA A 43 -4.08 -0.80 19.60
C ALA A 43 -3.87 -0.54 21.08
N SER A 44 -2.80 -1.09 21.65
CA SER A 44 -2.23 -0.55 22.88
C SER A 44 -1.02 0.30 22.49
N LEU A 45 -1.20 1.62 22.52
CA LEU A 45 -0.12 2.57 22.24
C LEU A 45 0.97 2.51 23.32
N ALA A 46 0.59 2.34 24.58
CA ALA A 46 1.53 2.22 25.69
C ALA A 46 2.41 0.96 25.60
N ALA A 47 1.92 -0.09 24.95
CA ALA A 47 2.67 -1.32 24.69
C ALA A 47 3.19 -1.41 23.24
N ASN A 48 3.04 -0.36 22.42
CA ASN A 48 3.39 -0.35 20.99
C ASN A 48 2.88 -1.59 20.22
N THR A 49 1.69 -2.09 20.59
CA THR A 49 1.16 -3.36 20.06
C THR A 49 -0.15 -3.10 19.32
N PHE A 50 -0.23 -3.59 18.08
CA PHE A 50 -1.42 -3.50 17.23
C PHE A 50 -1.89 -4.91 16.87
N THR A 51 -3.17 -5.17 17.07
CA THR A 51 -3.88 -6.36 16.59
C THR A 51 -4.80 -5.95 15.46
N ILE A 52 -4.67 -6.61 14.32
CA ILE A 52 -5.44 -6.32 13.12
C ILE A 52 -6.21 -7.57 12.72
N THR A 53 -7.52 -7.45 12.61
CA THR A 53 -8.41 -8.56 12.26
C THR A 53 -9.29 -8.15 11.09
N GLY A 54 -9.26 -8.94 10.03
CA GLY A 54 -10.03 -8.69 8.82
C GLY A 54 -9.51 -9.53 7.66
N HIS A 55 -10.14 -9.38 6.50
CA HIS A 55 -9.67 -10.00 5.26
C HIS A 55 -8.36 -9.37 4.80
N ALA A 56 -7.38 -10.21 4.48
CA ALA A 56 -6.06 -9.80 4.00
C ALA A 56 -5.91 -10.20 2.53
N GLU A 57 -5.48 -9.25 1.70
CA GLU A 57 -5.15 -9.49 0.30
C GLU A 57 -3.69 -9.12 0.06
N THR A 58 -2.88 -10.05 -0.46
CA THR A 58 -1.53 -9.73 -0.92
C THR A 58 -1.60 -9.17 -2.34
N LYS A 59 -1.11 -7.95 -2.53
CA LYS A 59 -1.08 -7.25 -3.83
C LYS A 59 0.34 -6.84 -4.19
N GLN A 60 0.65 -6.73 -5.47
CA GLN A 60 1.90 -6.09 -5.89
C GLN A 60 1.83 -4.61 -5.58
N LEU A 61 2.94 -4.02 -5.10
CA LEU A 61 3.02 -2.59 -4.81
C LEU A 61 2.66 -1.73 -6.05
N THR A 62 3.03 -2.22 -7.23
CA THR A 62 2.75 -1.57 -8.53
C THR A 62 1.27 -1.46 -8.85
N GLU A 63 0.43 -2.38 -8.37
CA GLU A 63 -1.03 -2.36 -8.61
C GLU A 63 -1.75 -1.30 -7.78
N MET A 64 -1.13 -0.80 -6.70
CA MET A 64 -1.72 0.18 -5.80
C MET A 64 -1.30 1.63 -6.10
N LEU A 65 -0.53 1.83 -7.17
CA LEU A 65 -0.09 3.14 -7.64
C LEU A 65 -1.23 3.92 -8.32
N PRO A 66 -1.27 5.26 -8.21
CA PRO A 66 -0.31 6.13 -7.49
C PRO A 66 -0.66 6.32 -6.00
N SER A 67 -1.85 5.90 -5.57
CA SER A 67 -2.41 6.25 -4.25
C SER A 67 -1.57 5.78 -3.06
N ILE A 68 -0.83 4.68 -3.22
CA ILE A 68 0.00 4.09 -2.16
C ILE A 68 1.24 4.93 -1.83
N LEU A 69 1.66 5.83 -2.74
CA LEU A 69 2.86 6.66 -2.56
C LEU A 69 2.79 7.55 -1.31
N ASN A 70 1.59 8.03 -0.95
CA ASN A 70 1.38 8.87 0.22
C ASN A 70 1.55 8.13 1.57
N GLN A 71 1.66 6.79 1.52
CA GLN A 71 1.86 5.94 2.69
C GLN A 71 3.27 5.36 2.76
N LEU A 72 4.06 5.51 1.69
CA LEU A 72 5.45 5.08 1.64
C LEU A 72 6.35 6.16 2.23
N GLY A 73 7.33 5.74 3.03
CA GLY A 73 8.46 6.60 3.42
C GLY A 73 9.51 6.69 2.31
N ALA A 74 10.47 7.60 2.48
CA ALA A 74 11.56 7.85 1.52
C ALA A 74 12.37 6.57 1.17
N ASP A 75 12.61 5.71 2.16
CA ASP A 75 13.37 4.46 1.97
C ASP A 75 12.62 3.45 1.09
N SER A 76 11.31 3.31 1.32
CA SER A 76 10.46 2.41 0.53
C SER A 76 10.25 2.91 -0.90
N LEU A 77 10.24 4.23 -1.12
CA LEU A 77 10.22 4.83 -2.46
C LEU A 77 11.49 4.54 -3.25
N THR A 78 12.65 4.54 -2.58
CA THR A 78 13.92 4.16 -3.21
C THR A 78 13.90 2.70 -3.67
N SER A 79 13.35 1.82 -2.84
CA SER A 79 13.16 0.40 -3.18
C SER A 79 12.20 0.21 -4.35
N LEU A 80 11.08 0.94 -4.35
CA LEU A 80 10.13 0.95 -5.45
C LEU A 80 10.76 1.47 -6.75
N ARG A 81 11.57 2.53 -6.68
CA ARG A 81 12.28 3.07 -7.86
C ARG A 81 13.22 2.04 -8.47
N ARG A 82 13.99 1.31 -7.64
CA ARG A 82 14.86 0.22 -8.13
C ARG A 82 14.05 -0.89 -8.80
N LEU A 83 12.89 -1.25 -8.24
CA LEU A 83 11.99 -2.23 -8.85
C LEU A 83 11.42 -1.74 -10.19
N ALA A 84 11.04 -0.47 -10.26
CA ALA A 84 10.57 0.17 -11.49
C ALA A 84 11.65 0.27 -12.58
N GLU A 85 12.91 0.51 -12.20
CA GLU A 85 14.05 0.55 -13.11
C GLU A 85 14.47 -0.84 -13.61
N ALA A 86 14.23 -1.90 -12.83
CA ALA A 86 14.51 -3.29 -13.20
C ALA A 86 13.45 -3.90 -14.13
N LEU A 87 12.24 -3.34 -14.16
CA LEU A 87 11.24 -3.70 -15.16
C LEU A 87 11.76 -3.25 -16.54
N PRO A 88 11.68 -4.11 -17.58
CA PRO A 88 12.00 -3.69 -18.92
C PRO A 88 11.15 -2.46 -19.22
N LYS A 89 11.83 -1.34 -19.51
CA LYS A 89 11.17 -0.14 -20.00
C LYS A 89 10.51 -0.56 -21.31
N GLN A 90 9.22 -0.91 -21.26
CA GLN A 90 8.42 -0.89 -22.45
C GLN A 90 8.43 0.58 -22.85
N SER A 91 9.31 0.90 -23.78
CA SER A 91 9.27 2.16 -24.50
C SER A 91 7.85 2.25 -25.02
N VAL A 92 7.06 3.13 -24.41
CA VAL A 92 6.02 3.82 -25.14
C VAL A 92 6.76 4.64 -26.18
N ASP A 93 7.23 3.93 -27.22
CA ASP A 93 7.62 4.54 -28.48
C ASP A 93 6.31 5.09 -29.00
N GLY A 94 6.01 6.30 -28.55
CA GLY A 94 4.97 7.15 -29.08
C GLY A 94 5.40 7.54 -30.49
N LYS A 95 5.44 6.57 -31.39
CA LYS A 95 5.15 6.80 -32.78
C LYS A 95 3.65 7.09 -32.83
N ALA A 96 3.31 8.32 -32.48
CA ALA A 96 2.13 8.95 -33.05
C ALA A 96 2.20 8.69 -34.56
N PRO A 97 1.14 8.20 -35.21
CA PRO A 97 1.03 8.37 -36.64
C PRO A 97 1.08 9.88 -36.88
N LEU A 98 2.16 10.37 -37.47
CA LEU A 98 2.13 11.60 -38.22
C LEU A 98 1.09 11.38 -39.32
N ALA A 99 -0.14 11.84 -39.10
CA ALA A 99 -1.08 12.11 -40.18
C ALA A 99 -0.63 13.42 -40.80
N THR A 100 0.38 13.34 -41.66
CA THR A 100 0.65 14.36 -42.67
C THR A 100 -0.27 14.10 -43.85
N GLY A 101 -0.99 15.13 -44.28
CA GLY A 101 -1.62 15.19 -45.59
C GLY A 101 -3.13 15.19 -45.54
N GLU A 102 -3.70 16.37 -45.29
CA GLU A 102 -4.83 16.81 -46.10
C GLU A 102 -4.34 16.87 -47.54
N ASP A 103 -4.88 16.04 -48.44
CA ASP A 103 -5.08 16.45 -49.84
C ASP A 103 -6.27 15.68 -50.42
N ASP A 104 -7.05 16.44 -51.16
CA ASP A 104 -8.38 16.19 -51.68
C ASP A 104 -8.46 15.08 -52.75
N ASP A 105 -9.70 14.65 -53.01
CA ASP A 105 -10.27 14.23 -54.30
C ASP A 105 -9.50 13.27 -55.23
N ASP A 106 -10.07 12.08 -55.49
CA ASP A 106 -10.64 11.77 -56.83
C ASP A 106 -11.05 10.29 -57.00
N GLU A 107 -12.35 10.14 -57.30
CA GLU A 107 -12.98 9.28 -58.32
C GLU A 107 -12.69 7.75 -58.36
N VAL A 108 -13.76 6.96 -58.13
CA VAL A 108 -13.81 5.51 -58.41
C VAL A 108 -14.76 5.28 -59.61
N PRO A 109 -14.38 4.50 -60.64
CA PRO A 109 -15.19 4.26 -61.84
C PRO A 109 -16.51 3.53 -61.60
#